data_AF-A1T461-F1
#
_entry.id   AF-A1T461-F1
#
_cell.length_a   1.000
_cell.length_b   1.000
_cell.length_c   1.000
_cell.angle_alpha   90.00
_cell.angle_beta   90.00
_cell.angle_gamma   90.00
#
_symmetry.space_group_name_H-M   'P 1'
#
loop_
_entity.id
_entity.type
_entity.pdbx_description
1 polymer ?
#
loop_
_entity_poly.entity_id
_entity_poly.type
_entity_poly.pdbx_seq_one_letter_code
_entity_poly.pdbx_strand_id
1 'polypeptide(L)'
;MSLLPSSVRAMTDRHRRRKAKQARRDAQRARKRRADTGSEPPPGDPQQDPISALSPWSFLVFASKQVEAAKPDPLANFRSHQEDPIDIDYLIKSLVDDPDPGSASVVALFAELLDGELQLRCREALNAYNGPLVPWVTALRDVDVYRAVRLTHVLGDFDQILIGARLADGQEATCAVWVDHLVESEIANAALFVVTIDDALDKLFGPDLTAIDMSLADARAWIEYGLKRTFVFRETATWPDCRPLVQWLVGRLPDGGDLHQSPIWGRDASSALFDEFFASEAGAVFDSRDHRYLLQELTESGTADPLRWSAARVENVLESPLSEGDHPLKVLLDVPDLLRAYIPFAHERSGIREGLTARALATLDRAEVDRRSA
;
A
#
# COMPACT_ATOMS: atom_id res chain seq x y z
N MET A 1 -53.73 8.20 -16.41
CA MET A 1 -53.22 6.93 -16.97
C MET A 1 -51.99 7.22 -17.81
N SER A 2 -50.80 6.84 -17.34
CA SER A 2 -49.74 6.29 -18.20
C SER A 2 -48.64 5.76 -17.30
N LEU A 3 -48.47 4.43 -17.30
CA LEU A 3 -47.48 3.68 -16.55
C LEU A 3 -46.36 3.27 -17.51
N LEU A 4 -45.12 3.29 -17.00
CA LEU A 4 -43.84 2.75 -17.54
C LEU A 4 -43.09 3.63 -18.57
N PRO A 5 -41.73 3.73 -18.49
CA PRO A 5 -40.84 2.57 -18.33
C PRO A 5 -39.66 2.73 -17.35
N SER A 6 -39.81 2.16 -16.15
CA SER A 6 -38.69 1.84 -15.22
C SER A 6 -38.01 0.50 -15.55
N SER A 7 -38.59 -0.29 -16.47
CA SER A 7 -38.14 -1.65 -16.81
C SER A 7 -36.96 -1.69 -17.80
N VAL A 8 -36.85 -0.70 -18.69
CA VAL A 8 -35.82 -0.71 -19.76
C VAL A 8 -34.41 -0.44 -19.22
N ARG A 9 -34.28 0.42 -18.20
CA ARG A 9 -32.99 0.80 -17.59
C ARG A 9 -32.39 -0.33 -16.73
N ALA A 10 -33.23 -1.10 -16.03
CA ALA A 10 -32.80 -2.27 -15.25
C ALA A 10 -32.40 -3.47 -16.13
N MET A 11 -33.02 -3.63 -17.31
CA MET A 11 -32.65 -4.66 -18.28
C MET A 11 -31.28 -4.41 -18.93
N THR A 12 -30.93 -3.15 -19.22
CA THR A 12 -29.64 -2.80 -19.83
C THR A 12 -28.45 -3.04 -18.89
N ASP A 13 -28.60 -2.80 -17.58
CA ASP A 13 -27.54 -3.08 -16.59
C ASP A 13 -27.38 -4.57 -16.31
N ARG A 14 -28.48 -5.33 -16.30
CA ARG A 14 -28.42 -6.79 -16.17
C ARG A 14 -27.72 -7.44 -17.37
N HIS A 15 -27.94 -6.91 -18.57
CA HIS A 15 -27.26 -7.36 -19.78
C HIS A 15 -25.76 -7.00 -19.78
N ARG A 16 -25.39 -5.79 -19.33
CA ARG A 16 -23.98 -5.37 -19.16
C ARG A 16 -23.22 -6.23 -18.14
N ARG A 17 -23.84 -6.49 -16.98
CA ARG A 17 -23.26 -7.36 -15.93
C ARG A 17 -23.11 -8.82 -16.39
N ARG A 18 -24.07 -9.35 -17.16
CA ARG A 18 -23.95 -10.68 -17.78
C ARG A 18 -22.83 -10.74 -18.82
N LYS A 19 -22.68 -9.71 -19.67
CA LYS A 19 -21.61 -9.65 -20.68
C LYS A 19 -20.22 -9.52 -20.04
N ALA A 20 -20.07 -8.77 -18.96
CA ALA A 20 -18.83 -8.66 -18.19
C ALA A 20 -18.46 -9.98 -17.46
N LYS A 21 -19.46 -10.69 -16.92
CA LYS A 21 -19.25 -12.00 -16.29
C LYS A 21 -18.90 -13.08 -17.30
N GLN A 22 -19.47 -13.02 -18.51
CA GLN A 22 -19.14 -13.89 -19.64
C GLN A 22 -17.70 -13.61 -20.12
N ALA A 23 -17.32 -12.34 -20.32
CA ALA A 23 -15.97 -11.96 -20.74
C ALA A 23 -14.88 -12.40 -19.75
N ARG A 24 -15.13 -12.31 -18.43
CA ARG A 24 -14.21 -12.85 -17.40
C ARG A 24 -14.05 -14.37 -17.48
N ARG A 25 -15.14 -15.10 -17.71
CA ARG A 25 -15.12 -16.57 -17.86
C ARG A 25 -14.44 -16.99 -19.16
N ASP A 26 -14.63 -16.25 -20.23
CA ASP A 26 -13.98 -16.52 -21.52
C ASP A 26 -12.48 -16.19 -21.47
N ALA A 27 -12.08 -15.14 -20.74
CA ALA A 27 -10.68 -14.84 -20.46
C ALA A 27 -10.00 -15.92 -19.59
N GLN A 28 -10.68 -16.45 -18.57
CA GLN A 28 -10.19 -17.58 -17.78
C GLN A 28 -10.09 -18.86 -18.61
N ARG A 29 -11.06 -19.15 -19.49
CA ARG A 29 -11.02 -20.29 -20.40
C ARG A 29 -9.94 -20.16 -21.47
N ALA A 30 -9.66 -18.94 -21.95
CA ALA A 30 -8.56 -18.66 -22.87
C ALA A 30 -7.19 -18.82 -22.21
N ARG A 31 -7.05 -18.41 -20.93
CA ARG A 31 -5.84 -18.69 -20.12
C ARG A 31 -5.66 -20.19 -19.88
N LYS A 32 -6.73 -20.92 -19.55
CA LYS A 32 -6.68 -22.38 -19.36
C LYS A 32 -6.34 -23.12 -20.67
N ARG A 33 -6.90 -22.70 -21.81
CA ARG A 33 -6.54 -23.27 -23.13
C ARG A 33 -5.10 -22.98 -23.54
N ARG A 34 -4.54 -21.81 -23.17
CA ARG A 34 -3.11 -21.51 -23.38
C ARG A 34 -2.19 -22.34 -22.48
N ALA A 35 -2.66 -22.78 -21.31
CA ALA A 35 -1.93 -23.69 -20.44
C ALA A 35 -2.00 -25.15 -20.94
N ASP A 36 -3.11 -25.56 -21.57
CA ASP A 36 -3.29 -26.93 -22.10
C ASP A 36 -2.68 -27.14 -23.51
N THR A 37 -2.34 -26.09 -24.26
CA THR A 37 -1.68 -26.20 -25.58
C THR A 37 -0.18 -25.93 -25.51
N GLY A 38 0.48 -26.41 -24.46
CA GLY A 38 1.94 -26.53 -24.44
C GLY A 38 2.36 -27.67 -25.35
N SER A 39 2.62 -27.38 -26.63
CA SER A 39 3.54 -28.23 -27.40
C SER A 39 4.87 -28.23 -26.66
N GLU A 40 5.26 -29.42 -26.22
CA GLU A 40 6.53 -29.73 -25.56
C GLU A 40 7.68 -29.08 -26.36
N PRO A 41 8.48 -28.18 -25.75
CA PRO A 41 9.66 -27.64 -26.40
C PRO A 41 10.69 -28.76 -26.57
N PRO A 42 11.52 -28.73 -27.64
CA PRO A 42 12.60 -29.70 -27.77
C PRO A 42 13.54 -29.57 -26.56
N PRO A 43 14.11 -30.67 -26.06
CA PRO A 43 14.96 -30.65 -24.87
C PRO A 43 16.17 -29.75 -25.15
N GLY A 44 16.20 -28.60 -24.49
CA GLY A 44 17.33 -27.68 -24.46
C GLY A 44 18.45 -28.22 -23.57
N ASP A 45 19.66 -27.74 -23.86
CA ASP A 45 20.95 -28.17 -23.29
C ASP A 45 20.93 -28.20 -21.73
N PRO A 46 21.42 -29.26 -21.06
CA PRO A 46 21.32 -29.43 -19.59
C PRO A 46 22.19 -28.50 -18.72
N GLN A 47 22.55 -27.30 -19.17
CA GLN A 47 23.57 -26.47 -18.49
C GLN A 47 23.23 -24.98 -18.32
N GLN A 48 21.96 -24.58 -18.41
CA GLN A 48 21.55 -23.24 -17.99
C GLN A 48 20.87 -23.28 -16.62
N ASP A 49 21.58 -22.80 -15.59
CA ASP A 49 21.01 -22.61 -14.26
C ASP A 49 19.78 -21.68 -14.34
N PRO A 50 18.63 -22.06 -13.73
CA PRO A 50 17.41 -21.25 -13.73
C PRO A 50 17.62 -19.82 -13.19
N ILE A 51 18.64 -19.64 -12.35
CA ILE A 51 19.06 -18.36 -11.75
C ILE A 51 19.59 -17.38 -12.80
N SER A 52 20.12 -17.86 -13.92
CA SER A 52 20.64 -17.00 -15.00
C SER A 52 19.54 -16.47 -15.93
N ALA A 53 18.34 -17.04 -15.89
CA ALA A 53 17.23 -16.67 -16.77
C ALA A 53 16.26 -15.62 -16.18
N LEU A 54 16.30 -15.42 -14.86
CA LEU A 54 15.46 -14.45 -14.14
C LEU A 54 16.25 -13.17 -13.87
N SER A 55 15.61 -12.00 -13.94
CA SER A 55 16.26 -10.74 -13.55
C SER A 55 16.69 -10.81 -12.07
N PRO A 56 17.92 -10.37 -11.72
CA PRO A 56 18.40 -10.18 -10.35
C PRO A 56 17.35 -9.62 -9.36
N TRP A 57 16.61 -8.60 -9.79
CA TRP A 57 15.54 -7.99 -9.00
C TRP A 57 14.37 -8.94 -8.73
N SER A 58 14.01 -9.79 -9.69
CA SER A 58 12.98 -10.81 -9.50
C SER A 58 13.42 -11.88 -8.50
N PHE A 59 14.72 -12.19 -8.46
CA PHE A 59 15.29 -13.14 -7.50
C PHE A 59 15.34 -12.55 -6.08
N LEU A 60 15.61 -11.26 -5.94
CA LEU A 60 15.50 -10.53 -4.67
C LEU A 60 14.06 -10.52 -4.14
N VAL A 61 13.05 -10.29 -5.00
CA VAL A 61 11.63 -10.39 -4.61
C VAL A 61 11.28 -11.79 -4.14
N PHE A 62 11.76 -12.82 -4.84
CA PHE A 62 11.58 -14.21 -4.43
C PHE A 62 12.22 -14.47 -3.05
N ALA A 63 13.48 -14.08 -2.84
CA ALA A 63 14.15 -14.27 -1.56
C ALA A 63 13.46 -13.53 -0.42
N SER A 64 12.97 -12.30 -0.66
CA SER A 64 12.19 -11.53 0.31
C SER A 64 10.92 -12.27 0.75
N LYS A 65 10.18 -12.87 -0.20
CA LYS A 65 9.00 -13.68 0.12
C LYS A 65 9.35 -14.86 1.02
N GLN A 66 10.44 -15.57 0.72
CA GLN A 66 10.88 -16.70 1.53
C GLN A 66 11.29 -16.28 2.95
N VAL A 67 11.99 -15.15 3.08
CA VAL A 67 12.40 -14.59 4.38
C VAL A 67 11.19 -14.14 5.20
N GLU A 68 10.18 -13.53 4.59
CA GLU A 68 8.98 -13.12 5.32
C GLU A 68 8.11 -14.32 5.71
N ALA A 69 7.92 -15.29 4.80
CA ALA A 69 7.13 -16.51 5.06
C ALA A 69 7.72 -17.39 6.18
N ALA A 70 9.00 -17.20 6.48
CA ALA A 70 9.71 -17.88 7.54
C ALA A 70 9.53 -17.26 8.94
N LYS A 71 9.09 -16.00 9.00
CA LYS A 71 8.88 -15.34 10.29
C LYS A 71 7.69 -16.00 11.00
N PRO A 72 7.74 -16.14 12.33
CA PRO A 72 6.60 -16.66 13.07
C PRO A 72 5.36 -15.81 12.77
N ASP A 73 4.26 -16.44 12.33
CA ASP A 73 3.01 -15.72 12.10
C ASP A 73 2.50 -15.17 13.46
N PRO A 74 2.51 -13.85 13.67
CA PRO A 74 2.05 -13.25 14.93
C PRO A 74 0.54 -13.47 15.16
N LEU A 75 -0.21 -13.87 14.13
CA LEU A 75 -1.62 -14.24 14.18
C LEU A 75 -1.86 -15.75 14.13
N ALA A 76 -0.82 -16.59 14.26
CA ALA A 76 -0.95 -18.05 14.25
C ALA A 76 -2.02 -18.56 15.24
N ASN A 77 -2.18 -17.87 16.37
CA ASN A 77 -3.17 -18.20 17.40
C ASN A 77 -4.63 -17.86 17.03
N PHE A 78 -4.85 -17.07 15.97
CA PHE A 78 -6.16 -16.55 15.58
C PHE A 78 -6.67 -17.09 14.23
N ARG A 79 -5.87 -17.87 13.49
CA ARG A 79 -6.23 -18.42 12.17
C ARG A 79 -6.46 -19.92 12.23
N SER A 80 -7.52 -20.41 11.58
CA SER A 80 -7.98 -21.81 11.62
C SER A 80 -7.48 -22.69 10.48
N HIS A 81 -6.66 -22.17 9.58
CA HIS A 81 -5.98 -22.91 8.51
C HIS A 81 -4.53 -22.46 8.45
N GLN A 82 -3.62 -23.36 8.80
CA GLN A 82 -2.18 -23.20 8.62
C GLN A 82 -1.73 -23.95 7.37
N GLU A 83 -0.96 -23.29 6.52
CA GLU A 83 0.19 -23.95 5.92
C GLU A 83 1.30 -23.90 6.97
N ASP A 84 2.01 -25.00 7.18
CA ASP A 84 3.13 -25.02 8.13
C ASP A 84 4.15 -23.94 7.70
N PRO A 85 4.53 -23.00 8.59
CA PRO A 85 5.48 -21.96 8.24
C PRO A 85 6.79 -22.62 7.76
N ILE A 86 7.37 -22.05 6.71
CA ILE A 86 8.65 -22.55 6.20
C ILE A 86 9.68 -22.39 7.31
N ASP A 87 10.19 -23.51 7.81
CA ASP A 87 11.30 -23.50 8.75
C ASP A 87 12.56 -23.02 8.01
N ILE A 88 12.88 -21.73 8.15
CA ILE A 88 14.05 -21.13 7.50
C ILE A 88 15.35 -21.64 8.08
N ASP A 89 15.36 -22.11 9.32
CA ASP A 89 16.53 -22.78 9.88
C ASP A 89 16.78 -24.09 9.14
N TYR A 90 15.71 -24.84 8.85
CA TYR A 90 15.78 -26.03 8.02
C TYR A 90 16.14 -25.69 6.56
N LEU A 91 15.56 -24.64 5.98
CA LEU A 91 15.86 -24.21 4.61
C LEU A 91 17.33 -23.81 4.47
N ILE A 92 17.83 -22.93 5.34
CA ILE A 92 19.24 -22.52 5.35
C ILE A 92 20.13 -23.74 5.56
N LYS A 93 19.81 -24.60 6.53
CA LYS A 93 20.57 -25.83 6.77
C LYS A 93 20.62 -26.72 5.53
N SER A 94 19.49 -26.95 4.87
CA SER A 94 19.41 -27.76 3.64
C SER A 94 20.24 -27.16 2.50
N LEU A 95 20.28 -25.83 2.36
CA LEU A 95 21.06 -25.16 1.33
C LEU A 95 22.57 -25.17 1.62
N VAL A 96 22.94 -25.22 2.90
CA VAL A 96 24.34 -25.23 3.37
C VAL A 96 24.93 -26.64 3.41
N ASP A 97 24.13 -27.67 3.70
CA ASP A 97 24.58 -29.06 3.82
C ASP A 97 25.01 -29.67 2.47
N ASP A 98 24.44 -29.21 1.33
CA ASP A 98 24.85 -29.60 -0.04
C ASP A 98 24.98 -28.36 -0.95
N PRO A 99 26.11 -27.63 -0.88
CA PRO A 99 26.25 -26.34 -1.51
C PRO A 99 26.60 -26.45 -3.01
N ASP A 100 25.65 -26.12 -3.87
CA ASP A 100 25.85 -25.80 -5.28
C ASP A 100 25.91 -24.26 -5.49
N PRO A 101 26.40 -23.76 -6.64
CA PRO A 101 26.47 -22.32 -6.89
C PRO A 101 25.13 -21.58 -6.76
N GLY A 102 24.03 -22.25 -7.08
CA GLY A 102 22.68 -21.72 -6.95
C GLY A 102 22.20 -21.65 -5.51
N SER A 103 22.39 -22.72 -4.72
CA SER A 103 22.05 -22.71 -3.29
C SER A 103 22.90 -21.70 -2.52
N ALA A 104 24.20 -21.60 -2.82
CA ALA A 104 25.08 -20.58 -2.26
C ALA A 104 24.63 -19.14 -2.62
N SER A 105 24.13 -18.93 -3.84
CA SER A 105 23.58 -17.63 -4.26
C SER A 105 22.31 -17.25 -3.49
N VAL A 106 21.42 -18.22 -3.21
CA VAL A 106 20.23 -18.00 -2.36
C VAL A 106 20.63 -17.65 -0.92
N VAL A 107 21.60 -18.38 -0.34
CA VAL A 107 22.12 -18.08 1.00
C VAL A 107 22.75 -16.67 1.05
N ALA A 108 23.41 -16.23 -0.02
CA ALA A 108 23.91 -14.86 -0.13
C ALA A 108 22.81 -13.81 -0.17
N LEU A 109 21.67 -14.07 -0.83
CA LEU A 109 20.51 -13.18 -0.76
C LEU A 109 19.94 -13.13 0.66
N PHE A 110 19.80 -14.28 1.30
CA PHE A 110 19.32 -14.36 2.69
C PHE A 110 20.26 -13.63 3.65
N ALA A 111 21.58 -13.71 3.46
CA ALA A 111 22.56 -12.96 4.25
C ALA A 111 22.45 -11.42 4.13
N GLU A 112 21.82 -10.92 3.06
CA GLU A 112 21.55 -9.49 2.87
C GLU A 112 20.15 -9.08 3.38
N LEU A 113 19.16 -9.97 3.30
CA LEU A 113 17.75 -9.67 3.66
C LEU A 113 17.37 -10.03 5.11
N LEU A 114 18.11 -10.94 5.75
CA LEU A 114 17.91 -11.33 7.15
C LEU A 114 18.67 -10.40 8.10
N ASP A 115 18.23 -10.40 9.35
CA ASP A 115 18.88 -9.71 10.47
C ASP A 115 19.30 -10.70 11.57
N GLY A 116 20.19 -10.26 12.47
CA GLY A 116 20.55 -10.98 13.69
C GLY A 116 21.27 -12.31 13.48
N GLU A 117 20.89 -13.33 14.24
CA GLU A 117 21.59 -14.63 14.29
C GLU A 117 21.50 -15.40 12.96
N LEU A 118 20.34 -15.36 12.28
CA LEU A 118 20.16 -16.04 10.99
C LEU A 118 21.02 -15.39 9.89
N GLN A 119 21.17 -14.06 9.92
CA GLN A 119 22.08 -13.35 9.02
C GLN A 119 23.53 -13.80 9.23
N LEU A 120 23.97 -13.86 10.49
CA LEU A 120 25.31 -14.28 10.85
C LEU A 120 25.60 -15.71 10.36
N ARG A 121 24.66 -16.63 10.58
CA ARG A 121 24.78 -18.02 10.09
C ARG A 121 24.89 -18.13 8.58
N CYS A 122 24.11 -17.35 7.83
CA CYS A 122 24.24 -17.31 6.37
C CYS A 122 25.63 -16.81 5.95
N ARG A 123 26.16 -15.77 6.61
CA ARG A 123 27.50 -15.24 6.33
C ARG A 123 28.61 -16.24 6.68
N GLU A 124 28.49 -16.96 7.79
CA GLU A 124 29.43 -18.02 8.17
C GLU A 124 29.46 -19.15 7.15
N ALA A 125 28.29 -19.59 6.68
CA ALA A 125 28.18 -20.61 5.64
C ALA A 125 28.82 -20.16 4.32
N LEU A 126 28.60 -18.90 3.91
CA LEU A 126 29.21 -18.34 2.71
C LEU A 126 30.74 -18.22 2.83
N ASN A 127 31.25 -17.89 4.02
CA ASN A 127 32.70 -17.85 4.25
C ASN A 127 33.35 -19.25 4.18
N ALA A 128 32.60 -20.30 4.52
CA ALA A 128 33.06 -21.68 4.39
C ALA A 128 32.95 -22.22 2.95
N TYR A 129 32.17 -21.57 2.09
CA TYR A 129 31.97 -21.94 0.70
C TYR A 129 33.12 -21.43 -0.18
N ASN A 130 33.82 -22.37 -0.84
CA ASN A 130 34.97 -22.06 -1.72
C ASN A 130 34.60 -22.00 -3.22
N GLY A 131 33.32 -22.16 -3.56
CA GLY A 131 32.86 -22.13 -4.95
C GLY A 131 32.58 -20.71 -5.46
N PRO A 132 32.36 -20.55 -6.78
CA PRO A 132 32.03 -19.24 -7.35
C PRO A 132 30.59 -18.83 -6.99
N LEU A 133 30.42 -17.58 -6.59
CA LEU A 133 29.11 -16.93 -6.52
C LEU A 133 28.82 -16.20 -7.85
N VAL A 134 27.55 -16.02 -8.16
CA VAL A 134 27.15 -15.24 -9.34
C VAL A 134 27.59 -13.78 -9.17
N PRO A 135 28.23 -13.13 -10.16
CA PRO A 135 28.84 -11.81 -9.98
C PRO A 135 27.90 -10.72 -9.43
N TRP A 136 26.66 -10.66 -9.90
CA TRP A 136 25.71 -9.65 -9.41
C TRP A 136 25.36 -9.84 -7.94
N VAL A 137 25.37 -11.09 -7.43
CA VAL A 137 25.12 -11.41 -6.02
C VAL A 137 26.25 -10.87 -5.15
N THR A 138 27.50 -11.02 -5.58
CA THR A 138 28.66 -10.48 -4.85
C THR A 138 28.67 -8.96 -4.79
N ALA A 139 28.07 -8.29 -5.78
CA ALA A 139 28.00 -6.84 -5.88
C ALA A 139 26.72 -6.23 -5.27
N LEU A 140 25.87 -7.02 -4.61
CA LEU A 140 24.62 -6.52 -4.00
C LEU A 140 24.85 -5.42 -2.96
N ARG A 141 25.99 -5.46 -2.27
CA ARG A 141 26.33 -4.45 -1.27
C ARG A 141 26.57 -3.06 -1.87
N ASP A 142 26.91 -3.03 -3.15
CA ASP A 142 27.23 -1.82 -3.92
C ASP A 142 26.01 -1.30 -4.70
N VAL A 143 24.79 -1.73 -4.32
CA VAL A 143 23.56 -1.19 -4.90
C VAL A 143 23.50 0.33 -4.73
N ASP A 144 23.27 1.02 -5.84
CA ASP A 144 23.16 2.48 -5.88
C ASP A 144 21.68 2.87 -5.79
N VAL A 145 21.28 3.42 -4.65
CA VAL A 145 19.97 4.06 -4.49
C VAL A 145 20.11 5.53 -4.84
N TYR A 146 19.63 5.90 -6.02
CA TYR A 146 20.02 7.17 -6.65
C TYR A 146 18.96 8.27 -6.59
N ARG A 147 17.68 7.92 -6.34
CA ARG A 147 16.57 8.89 -6.32
C ARG A 147 15.39 8.41 -5.49
N ALA A 148 14.75 9.34 -4.78
CA ALA A 148 13.45 9.13 -4.17
C ALA A 148 12.44 10.17 -4.67
N VAL A 149 11.21 9.75 -4.91
CA VAL A 149 10.10 10.64 -5.32
C VAL A 149 8.88 10.32 -4.50
N ARG A 150 8.25 11.37 -3.93
CA ARG A 150 6.97 11.26 -3.26
C ARG A 150 5.84 11.57 -4.24
N LEU A 151 4.90 10.66 -4.36
CA LEU A 151 3.62 10.84 -5.05
C LEU A 151 2.52 11.01 -4.00
N THR A 152 1.97 12.21 -3.92
CA THR A 152 0.88 12.54 -2.99
C THR A 152 -0.43 12.66 -3.73
N HIS A 153 -1.48 11.97 -3.26
CA HIS A 153 -2.83 12.17 -3.78
C HIS A 153 -3.44 13.46 -3.22
N VAL A 154 -4.24 14.16 -4.02
CA VAL A 154 -4.83 15.46 -3.66
C VAL A 154 -5.69 15.42 -2.38
N LEU A 155 -6.21 14.24 -2.00
CA LEU A 155 -6.97 14.01 -0.75
C LEU A 155 -6.08 13.71 0.46
N GLY A 156 -4.79 13.45 0.27
CA GLY A 156 -3.81 13.28 1.36
C GLY A 156 -3.94 11.99 2.17
N ASP A 157 -4.82 11.06 1.82
CA ASP A 157 -5.00 9.81 2.59
C ASP A 157 -3.77 8.92 2.55
N PHE A 158 -3.01 8.98 1.45
CA PHE A 158 -1.81 8.17 1.27
C PHE A 158 -0.74 8.92 0.49
N ASP A 159 0.50 8.58 0.79
CA ASP A 159 1.67 8.90 -0.01
C ASP A 159 2.26 7.63 -0.61
N GLN A 160 2.78 7.72 -1.83
CA GLN A 160 3.63 6.66 -2.41
C GLN A 160 5.06 7.18 -2.50
N ILE A 161 5.98 6.50 -1.85
CA ILE A 161 7.40 6.79 -1.93
C ILE A 161 8.01 5.84 -2.95
N LEU A 162 8.49 6.38 -4.07
CA LEU A 162 9.24 5.65 -5.07
C LEU A 162 10.73 5.78 -4.79
N ILE A 163 11.45 4.66 -4.81
CA ILE A 163 12.90 4.58 -4.65
C ILE A 163 13.48 3.92 -5.89
N GLY A 164 14.31 4.66 -6.63
CA GLY A 164 15.06 4.15 -7.76
C GLY A 164 16.38 3.54 -7.29
N ALA A 165 16.63 2.29 -7.68
CA ALA A 165 17.85 1.56 -7.34
C ALA A 165 18.48 0.91 -8.58
N ARG A 166 19.81 0.87 -8.60
CA ARG A 166 20.61 0.30 -9.69
C ARG A 166 21.62 -0.69 -9.14
N LEU A 167 21.68 -1.88 -9.72
CA LEU A 167 22.71 -2.87 -9.43
C LEU A 167 24.00 -2.56 -10.20
N ALA A 168 25.12 -3.15 -9.78
CA ALA A 168 26.43 -2.94 -10.43
C ALA A 168 26.48 -3.39 -11.90
N ASP A 169 25.59 -4.29 -12.32
CA ASP A 169 25.44 -4.71 -13.72
C ASP A 169 24.61 -3.72 -14.57
N GLY A 170 24.13 -2.63 -13.96
CA GLY A 170 23.33 -1.59 -14.59
C GLY A 170 21.83 -1.85 -14.58
N GLN A 171 21.35 -2.99 -14.07
CA GLN A 171 19.91 -3.24 -14.00
C GLN A 171 19.23 -2.36 -12.96
N GLU A 172 18.13 -1.72 -13.37
CA GLU A 172 17.35 -0.84 -12.53
C GLU A 172 16.03 -1.46 -12.07
N ALA A 173 15.63 -1.08 -10.87
CA ALA A 173 14.29 -1.28 -10.38
C ALA A 173 13.82 -0.09 -9.56
N THR A 174 12.51 0.03 -9.47
CA THR A 174 11.83 1.02 -8.65
C THR A 174 11.03 0.29 -7.58
N CYS A 175 11.33 0.59 -6.32
CA CYS A 175 10.53 0.16 -5.18
C CYS A 175 9.49 1.23 -4.87
N ALA A 176 8.21 0.86 -4.82
CA ALA A 176 7.13 1.72 -4.42
C ALA A 176 6.62 1.29 -3.04
N VAL A 177 6.56 2.22 -2.10
CA VAL A 177 6.04 2.03 -0.74
C VAL A 177 4.84 2.93 -0.55
N TRP A 178 3.68 2.36 -0.21
CA TRP A 178 2.45 3.10 0.09
C TRP A 178 2.34 3.31 1.59
N VAL A 179 2.22 4.57 2.00
CA VAL A 179 2.02 4.99 3.39
C VAL A 179 0.60 5.52 3.53
N ASP A 180 -0.19 4.93 4.43
CA ASP A 180 -1.57 5.31 4.74
C ASP A 180 -1.58 6.23 5.97
N HIS A 181 -2.04 7.47 5.78
CA HIS A 181 -2.06 8.53 6.78
C HIS A 181 -3.37 8.61 7.58
N LEU A 182 -4.34 7.71 7.36
CA LEU A 182 -5.64 7.78 8.03
C LEU A 182 -5.62 7.39 9.51
N VAL A 183 -4.57 6.73 9.99
CA VAL A 183 -4.48 6.29 11.39
C VAL A 183 -3.14 6.70 12.00
N GLU A 184 -2.02 6.16 11.51
CA GLU A 184 -0.69 6.38 12.12
C GLU A 184 0.46 6.47 11.09
N SER A 185 0.16 6.85 9.83
CA SER A 185 1.15 6.87 8.73
C SER A 185 1.87 5.51 8.59
N GLU A 186 1.07 4.45 8.45
CA GLU A 186 1.56 3.06 8.38
C GLU A 186 1.87 2.61 6.95
N ILE A 187 2.75 1.63 6.78
CA ILE A 187 2.97 1.03 5.46
C ILE A 187 1.76 0.14 5.13
N ALA A 188 0.97 0.57 4.15
CA ALA A 188 -0.19 -0.17 3.67
C ALA A 188 0.20 -1.20 2.60
N ASN A 189 1.23 -0.93 1.80
CA ASN A 189 1.72 -1.85 0.79
C ASN A 189 3.15 -1.52 0.34
N ALA A 190 3.82 -2.48 -0.30
CA ALA A 190 5.01 -2.22 -1.10
C ALA A 190 5.06 -3.13 -2.33
N ALA A 191 5.73 -2.68 -3.39
CA ALA A 191 5.93 -3.45 -4.61
C ALA A 191 7.23 -3.03 -5.32
N LEU A 192 7.85 -3.97 -6.04
CA LEU A 192 9.02 -3.72 -6.88
C LEU A 192 8.65 -3.81 -8.35
N PHE A 193 9.11 -2.85 -9.14
CA PHE A 193 8.98 -2.83 -10.60
C PHE A 193 10.37 -2.86 -11.22
N VAL A 194 10.65 -3.80 -12.13
CA VAL A 194 11.93 -3.88 -12.87
C VAL A 194 11.91 -2.89 -14.03
N VAL A 195 11.84 -1.61 -13.70
CA VAL A 195 11.83 -0.44 -14.59
C VAL A 195 12.51 0.73 -13.90
N THR A 196 12.92 1.72 -14.68
CA THR A 196 13.48 2.97 -14.15
C THR A 196 12.42 3.75 -13.35
N ILE A 197 12.86 4.65 -12.47
CA ILE A 197 11.94 5.47 -11.68
C ILE A 197 11.11 6.41 -12.56
N ASP A 198 11.67 6.90 -13.66
CA ASP A 198 10.94 7.74 -14.62
C ASP A 198 9.84 6.94 -15.34
N ASP A 199 10.13 5.71 -15.79
CA ASP A 199 9.13 4.84 -16.40
C ASP A 199 8.02 4.45 -15.40
N ALA A 200 8.36 4.31 -14.12
CA ALA A 200 7.38 4.05 -13.07
C ALA A 200 6.50 5.30 -12.83
N LEU A 201 7.10 6.49 -12.77
CA LEU A 201 6.39 7.76 -12.62
C LEU A 201 5.40 7.97 -13.76
N ASP A 202 5.82 7.79 -15.01
CA ASP A 202 4.96 7.97 -16.18
C ASP A 202 3.74 7.05 -16.16
N LYS A 203 3.88 5.83 -15.61
CA LYS A 203 2.77 4.87 -15.48
C LYS A 203 1.84 5.18 -14.31
N LEU A 204 2.38 5.73 -13.23
CA LEU A 204 1.64 6.02 -12.00
C LEU A 204 1.00 7.41 -12.02
N PHE A 205 1.50 8.31 -12.85
CA PHE A 205 1.02 9.69 -12.90
C PHE A 205 -0.46 9.77 -13.24
N GLY A 206 -1.17 10.65 -12.53
CA GLY A 206 -2.60 10.88 -12.70
C GLY A 206 -2.95 12.32 -12.36
N PRO A 207 -4.13 12.81 -12.78
CA PRO A 207 -4.54 14.20 -12.59
C PRO A 207 -4.67 14.61 -11.11
N ASP A 208 -4.83 13.64 -10.22
CA ASP A 208 -5.01 13.85 -8.78
C ASP A 208 -3.71 13.59 -7.98
N LEU A 209 -2.58 13.33 -8.65
CA LEU A 209 -1.30 13.02 -8.01
C LEU A 209 -0.30 14.14 -8.27
N THR A 210 0.44 14.51 -7.22
CA THR A 210 1.58 15.42 -7.32
C THR A 210 2.86 14.65 -7.05
N ALA A 211 3.83 14.73 -7.97
CA ALA A 211 5.15 14.14 -7.82
C ALA A 211 6.15 15.20 -7.35
N ILE A 212 6.88 14.91 -6.28
CA ILE A 212 7.90 15.81 -5.73
C ILE A 212 9.15 14.97 -5.43
N ASP A 213 10.30 15.40 -5.94
CA ASP A 213 11.58 14.80 -5.56
C ASP A 213 11.80 14.94 -4.05
N MET A 214 12.15 13.83 -3.43
CA MET A 214 12.34 13.72 -1.99
C MET A 214 13.81 13.42 -1.71
N SER A 215 14.36 13.95 -0.61
CA SER A 215 15.69 13.54 -0.21
C SER A 215 15.70 12.06 0.16
N LEU A 216 16.81 11.36 -0.12
CA LEU A 216 16.93 9.96 0.27
C LEU A 216 16.88 9.79 1.80
N ALA A 217 17.35 10.79 2.55
CA ALA A 217 17.30 10.75 4.01
C ALA A 217 15.86 10.82 4.53
N ASP A 218 15.02 11.69 3.96
CA ASP A 218 13.61 11.79 4.36
C ASP A 218 12.85 10.52 3.98
N ALA A 219 13.09 9.99 2.77
CA ALA A 219 12.50 8.73 2.34
C ALA A 219 12.84 7.59 3.31
N ARG A 220 14.09 7.51 3.77
CA ARG A 220 14.51 6.56 4.81
C ARG A 220 13.75 6.77 6.11
N ALA A 221 13.73 7.99 6.62
CA ALA A 221 13.07 8.32 7.89
C ALA A 221 11.59 7.95 7.88
N TRP A 222 10.88 8.24 6.79
CA TRP A 222 9.45 7.94 6.65
C TRP A 222 9.18 6.44 6.58
N ILE A 223 9.95 5.70 5.79
CA ILE A 223 9.73 4.26 5.63
C ILE A 223 10.14 3.51 6.90
N GLU A 224 11.25 3.88 7.55
CA GLU A 224 11.64 3.31 8.83
C GLU A 224 10.60 3.56 9.93
N TYR A 225 10.00 4.75 9.94
CA TYR A 225 8.91 5.05 10.86
C TYR A 225 7.73 4.11 10.66
N GLY A 226 7.29 3.93 9.41
CA GLY A 226 6.21 3.01 9.07
C GLY A 226 6.55 1.54 9.35
N LEU A 227 7.81 1.11 9.13
CA LEU A 227 8.28 -0.25 9.43
C LEU A 227 8.25 -0.57 10.93
N LYS A 228 8.41 0.44 11.80
CA LYS A 228 8.34 0.29 13.27
C LYS A 228 6.90 0.19 13.79
N ARG A 229 5.89 0.55 12.97
CA ARG A 229 4.48 0.45 13.35
C ARG A 229 3.99 -0.98 13.14
N THR A 230 3.60 -1.64 14.24
CA THR A 230 3.19 -3.06 14.26
C THR A 230 1.68 -3.25 14.36
N PHE A 231 0.88 -2.18 14.23
CA PHE A 231 -0.47 -2.15 14.82
C PHE A 231 -1.59 -2.75 13.97
N VAL A 232 -1.43 -2.90 12.65
CA VAL A 232 -2.45 -3.55 11.81
C VAL A 232 -1.81 -4.47 10.79
N PHE A 233 -2.05 -5.78 10.92
CA PHE A 233 -1.65 -6.76 9.92
C PHE A 233 -2.53 -6.61 8.67
N ARG A 234 -2.16 -5.70 7.77
CA ARG A 234 -2.76 -5.62 6.43
C ARG A 234 -1.98 -6.52 5.48
N GLU A 235 -2.50 -7.71 5.24
CA GLU A 235 -2.03 -8.52 4.11
C GLU A 235 -2.62 -7.98 2.81
N THR A 236 -1.74 -7.70 1.87
CA THR A 236 -2.07 -7.38 0.49
C THR A 236 -1.47 -8.43 -0.44
N ALA A 237 -1.57 -8.23 -1.75
CA ALA A 237 -0.95 -9.16 -2.71
C ALA A 237 0.60 -9.21 -2.62
N THR A 238 1.24 -8.18 -2.06
CA THR A 238 2.71 -8.01 -2.06
C THR A 238 3.28 -7.59 -0.71
N TRP A 239 2.44 -7.24 0.26
CA TRP A 239 2.81 -6.95 1.63
C TRP A 239 2.16 -7.98 2.56
N PRO A 240 2.90 -8.56 3.52
CA PRO A 240 4.25 -8.19 3.94
C PRO A 240 5.39 -8.89 3.18
N ASP A 241 5.11 -9.70 2.15
CA ASP A 241 6.09 -10.43 1.32
C ASP A 241 7.34 -9.61 0.89
N CYS A 242 7.17 -8.33 0.57
CA CYS A 242 8.26 -7.44 0.14
C CYS A 242 8.97 -6.72 1.32
N ARG A 243 8.57 -6.94 2.57
CA ARG A 243 9.09 -6.22 3.75
C ARG A 243 10.61 -6.38 3.90
N PRO A 244 11.21 -7.59 3.84
CA PRO A 244 12.67 -7.73 3.91
C PRO A 244 13.40 -6.95 2.81
N LEU A 245 12.89 -6.97 1.57
CA LEU A 245 13.48 -6.19 0.47
C LEU A 245 13.39 -4.68 0.71
N VAL A 246 12.25 -4.19 1.21
CA VAL A 246 12.10 -2.77 1.57
C VAL A 246 13.08 -2.40 2.68
N GLN A 247 13.21 -3.21 3.72
CA GLN A 247 14.17 -3.01 4.82
C GLN A 247 15.61 -2.94 4.30
N TRP A 248 15.99 -3.87 3.44
CA TRP A 248 17.32 -3.90 2.84
C TRP A 248 17.60 -2.67 1.98
N LEU A 249 16.67 -2.25 1.12
CA LEU A 249 16.82 -1.04 0.31
C LEU A 249 16.94 0.20 1.20
N VAL A 250 16.03 0.36 2.17
CA VAL A 250 15.99 1.49 3.11
C VAL A 250 17.28 1.58 3.92
N GLY A 251 17.88 0.46 4.30
CA GLY A 251 19.18 0.41 4.98
C GLY A 251 20.36 0.94 4.16
N ARG A 252 20.19 1.19 2.85
CA ARG A 252 21.20 1.80 1.96
C ARG A 252 21.06 3.31 1.84
N LEU A 253 19.95 3.88 2.28
CA LEU A 253 19.72 5.32 2.21
C LEU A 253 20.47 6.01 3.38
N PRO A 254 20.87 7.29 3.22
CA PRO A 254 21.51 8.04 4.31
C PRO A 254 20.55 8.29 5.48
N ASP A 255 21.10 8.32 6.70
CA ASP A 255 20.38 8.74 7.90
C ASP A 255 20.13 10.26 7.95
N GLY A 256 19.34 10.70 8.93
CA GLY A 256 19.23 12.13 9.30
C GLY A 256 18.16 12.92 8.57
N GLY A 257 17.18 12.26 7.95
CA GLY A 257 16.02 12.91 7.33
C GLY A 257 14.92 13.26 8.32
N ASP A 258 14.00 14.10 7.86
CA ASP A 258 12.84 14.56 8.60
C ASP A 258 11.66 13.58 8.43
N LEU A 259 10.92 13.36 9.52
CA LEU A 259 9.71 12.54 9.51
C LEU A 259 8.54 13.23 8.82
N HIS A 260 7.54 12.44 8.42
CA HIS A 260 6.28 12.97 7.92
C HIS A 260 5.67 13.92 8.94
N GLN A 261 5.32 15.12 8.49
CA GLN A 261 4.56 16.07 9.27
C GLN A 261 3.20 16.24 8.61
N SER A 262 2.15 15.83 9.33
CA SER A 262 0.78 16.10 8.91
C SER A 262 0.58 17.62 8.78
N PRO A 263 -0.30 18.08 7.86
CA PRO A 263 -0.59 19.50 7.73
C PRO A 263 -1.11 20.07 9.06
N ILE A 264 -0.31 20.88 9.75
CA ILE A 264 -0.72 21.50 11.00
C ILE A 264 -1.58 22.71 10.67
N TRP A 265 -2.89 22.58 10.91
CA TRP A 265 -3.80 23.72 10.86
C TRP A 265 -3.72 24.51 12.15
N GLY A 266 -3.45 25.81 12.04
CA GLY A 266 -3.53 26.71 13.18
C GLY A 266 -4.96 26.78 13.69
N ARG A 267 -5.15 26.78 15.02
CA ARG A 267 -6.47 26.83 15.67
C ARG A 267 -7.36 27.94 15.10
N ASP A 268 -6.80 29.12 14.86
CA ASP A 268 -7.54 30.27 14.32
C ASP A 268 -7.99 30.03 12.86
N ALA A 269 -7.18 29.34 12.05
CA ALA A 269 -7.51 29.02 10.67
C ALA A 269 -8.63 27.97 10.60
N SER A 270 -8.57 26.93 11.43
CA SER A 270 -9.65 25.93 11.54
C SER A 270 -10.94 26.56 12.05
N SER A 271 -10.86 27.42 13.07
CA SER A 271 -12.03 28.14 13.60
C SER A 271 -12.68 29.01 12.53
N ALA A 272 -11.89 29.79 11.80
CA ALA A 272 -12.39 30.65 10.73
C ALA A 272 -13.07 29.85 9.60
N LEU A 273 -12.50 28.70 9.23
CA LEU A 273 -13.10 27.79 8.24
C LEU A 273 -14.44 27.25 8.71
N PHE A 274 -14.55 26.83 9.97
CA PHE A 274 -15.80 26.33 10.53
C PHE A 274 -16.83 27.45 10.67
N ASP A 275 -16.42 28.65 11.09
CA ASP A 275 -17.30 29.81 11.14
C ASP A 275 -17.88 30.15 9.75
N GLU A 276 -17.06 30.07 8.69
CA GLU A 276 -17.51 30.22 7.30
C GLU A 276 -18.52 29.13 6.91
N PHE A 277 -18.25 27.87 7.25
CA PHE A 277 -19.16 26.76 6.99
C PHE A 277 -20.51 26.93 7.70
N PHE A 278 -20.53 27.18 9.01
CA PHE A 278 -21.77 27.31 9.78
C PHE A 278 -22.56 28.57 9.42
N ALA A 279 -21.90 29.60 8.89
CA ALA A 279 -22.58 30.78 8.32
C ALA A 279 -23.17 30.53 6.92
N SER A 280 -22.79 29.44 6.24
CA SER A 280 -23.32 29.07 4.92
C SER A 280 -24.74 28.50 5.00
N GLU A 281 -25.48 28.53 3.89
CA GLU A 281 -26.82 27.94 3.81
C GLU A 281 -26.82 26.44 4.16
N ALA A 282 -25.79 25.70 3.75
CA ALA A 282 -25.67 24.27 4.01
C ALA A 282 -25.30 23.95 5.46
N GLY A 283 -24.49 24.79 6.12
CA GLY A 283 -24.03 24.58 7.48
C GLY A 283 -24.93 25.18 8.56
N ALA A 284 -25.75 26.18 8.24
CA ALA A 284 -26.58 26.90 9.21
C ALA A 284 -27.55 26.01 9.99
N VAL A 285 -28.03 24.91 9.40
CA VAL A 285 -28.90 23.94 10.08
C VAL A 285 -28.20 23.17 11.20
N PHE A 286 -26.86 23.14 11.17
CA PHE A 286 -25.99 22.50 12.17
C PHE A 286 -25.29 23.52 13.07
N ASP A 287 -25.68 24.81 13.06
CA ASP A 287 -25.00 25.85 13.84
C ASP A 287 -25.36 25.79 15.36
N SER A 288 -24.92 24.71 16.01
CA SER A 288 -24.99 24.55 17.46
C SER A 288 -23.60 24.29 18.03
N ARG A 289 -23.43 24.57 19.32
CA ARG A 289 -22.18 24.33 20.04
C ARG A 289 -21.71 22.87 19.90
N ASP A 290 -22.62 21.91 19.99
CA ASP A 290 -22.29 20.49 19.95
C ASP A 290 -21.85 20.06 18.55
N HIS A 291 -22.52 20.50 17.48
CA HIS A 291 -22.13 20.19 16.10
C HIS A 291 -20.80 20.85 15.69
N ARG A 292 -20.55 22.08 16.17
CA ARG A 292 -19.26 22.76 15.98
C ARG A 292 -18.12 21.95 16.60
N TYR A 293 -18.32 21.48 17.83
CA TYR A 293 -17.34 20.65 18.52
C TYR A 293 -17.17 19.28 17.83
N LEU A 294 -18.28 18.67 17.38
CA LEU A 294 -18.26 17.42 16.63
C LEU A 294 -17.49 17.56 15.32
N LEU A 295 -17.74 18.62 14.53
CA LEU A 295 -17.04 18.85 13.28
C LEU A 295 -15.53 19.02 13.51
N GLN A 296 -15.15 19.74 14.57
CA GLN A 296 -13.75 19.87 14.95
C GLN A 296 -13.11 18.49 15.22
N GLU A 297 -13.70 17.66 16.07
CA GLU A 297 -13.18 16.32 16.38
C GLU A 297 -13.09 15.44 15.13
N LEU A 298 -14.12 15.46 14.28
CA LEU A 298 -14.14 14.75 13.00
C LEU A 298 -12.98 15.17 12.10
N THR A 299 -12.67 16.47 12.03
CA THR A 299 -11.57 16.98 11.19
C THR A 299 -10.18 16.75 11.78
N GLU A 300 -10.06 16.63 13.09
CA GLU A 300 -8.80 16.29 13.78
C GLU A 300 -8.44 14.80 13.63
N SER A 301 -9.44 13.93 13.42
CA SER A 301 -9.24 12.52 13.08
C SER A 301 -8.69 12.31 11.66
N GLY A 302 -8.05 11.17 11.40
CA GLY A 302 -7.56 10.83 10.07
C GLY A 302 -6.32 11.64 9.66
N THR A 303 -6.39 12.31 8.51
CA THR A 303 -5.28 13.13 7.97
C THR A 303 -5.10 14.48 8.67
N ALA A 304 -5.97 14.83 9.62
CA ALA A 304 -6.02 16.12 10.30
C ALA A 304 -6.18 17.35 9.37
N ASP A 305 -6.53 17.15 8.10
CA ASP A 305 -6.78 18.22 7.12
C ASP A 305 -8.29 18.46 6.97
N PRO A 306 -8.86 19.58 7.47
CA PRO A 306 -10.29 19.83 7.43
C PRO A 306 -10.83 20.01 6.02
N LEU A 307 -9.99 20.28 5.01
CA LEU A 307 -10.42 20.51 3.63
C LEU A 307 -10.46 19.25 2.77
N ARG A 308 -9.89 18.13 3.23
CA ARG A 308 -9.71 16.92 2.41
C ARG A 308 -10.48 15.73 2.96
N TRP A 309 -11.51 15.31 2.23
CA TRP A 309 -12.39 14.21 2.63
C TRP A 309 -12.50 13.13 1.57
N SER A 310 -11.85 12.01 1.83
CA SER A 310 -11.93 10.85 0.96
C SER A 310 -13.05 9.89 1.35
N ALA A 311 -13.41 9.01 0.42
CA ALA A 311 -14.30 7.90 0.70
C ALA A 311 -13.78 6.98 1.82
N ALA A 312 -12.46 6.78 1.91
CA ALA A 312 -11.84 5.93 2.93
C ALA A 312 -11.85 6.60 4.31
N ARG A 313 -11.59 7.92 4.38
CA ARG A 313 -11.71 8.69 5.62
C ARG A 313 -13.14 8.69 6.13
N VAL A 314 -14.12 8.87 5.24
CA VAL A 314 -15.55 8.79 5.59
C VAL A 314 -15.90 7.41 6.16
N GLU A 315 -15.46 6.33 5.50
CA GLU A 315 -15.68 4.96 5.99
C GLU A 315 -15.09 4.77 7.39
N ASN A 316 -13.83 5.16 7.59
CA ASN A 316 -13.15 5.08 8.87
C ASN A 316 -13.88 5.84 9.98
N VAL A 317 -14.32 7.08 9.71
CA VAL A 317 -15.10 7.90 10.67
C VAL A 317 -16.43 7.23 11.04
N LEU A 318 -17.10 6.58 10.09
CA LEU A 318 -18.39 5.93 10.36
C LEU A 318 -18.24 4.57 11.06
N GLU A 319 -17.10 3.91 10.92
CA GLU A 319 -16.79 2.63 11.56
C GLU A 319 -16.12 2.80 12.93
N SER A 320 -15.42 3.92 13.14
CA SER A 320 -14.72 4.20 14.39
C SER A 320 -15.69 4.82 15.41
N PRO A 321 -15.74 4.29 16.65
CA PRO A 321 -16.47 4.95 17.72
C PRO A 321 -15.78 6.29 18.01
N LEU A 322 -16.45 7.39 17.69
CA LEU A 322 -16.14 8.70 18.30
C LEU A 322 -16.12 8.49 19.82
N SER A 323 -15.22 9.19 20.52
CA SER A 323 -15.00 9.02 21.96
C SER A 323 -16.35 8.96 22.69
N GLU A 324 -16.78 7.76 23.10
CA GLU A 324 -18.09 7.53 23.70
C GLU A 324 -18.15 8.29 25.02
N GLY A 325 -18.77 9.48 25.01
CA GLY A 325 -18.92 10.31 26.20
C GLY A 325 -18.98 11.82 25.94
N ASP A 326 -18.49 12.31 24.81
CA ASP A 326 -18.30 13.75 24.59
C ASP A 326 -19.46 14.45 23.86
N HIS A 327 -20.36 13.69 23.24
CA HIS A 327 -21.47 14.25 22.45
C HIS A 327 -22.83 13.61 22.79
N PRO A 328 -23.93 14.38 22.78
CA PRO A 328 -25.28 13.83 22.85
C PRO A 328 -25.55 12.88 21.67
N LEU A 329 -26.19 11.73 21.91
CA LEU A 329 -26.51 10.74 20.86
C LEU A 329 -27.19 11.34 19.63
N LYS A 330 -28.09 12.32 19.83
CA LYS A 330 -28.77 13.02 18.72
C LYS A 330 -27.77 13.68 17.75
N VAL A 331 -26.68 14.24 18.27
CA VAL A 331 -25.64 14.93 17.49
C VAL A 331 -24.78 13.92 16.74
N LEU A 332 -24.48 12.77 17.38
CA LEU A 332 -23.77 11.66 16.74
C LEU A 332 -24.58 11.04 15.59
N LEU A 333 -25.91 10.99 15.71
CA LEU A 333 -26.78 10.51 14.64
C LEU A 333 -26.79 11.43 13.41
N ASP A 334 -26.48 12.72 13.60
CA ASP A 334 -26.43 13.73 12.54
C ASP A 334 -25.09 13.72 11.77
N VAL A 335 -24.08 12.92 12.18
CA VAL A 335 -22.76 12.82 11.51
C VAL A 335 -22.86 12.63 9.99
N PRO A 336 -23.68 11.71 9.45
CA PRO A 336 -23.78 11.53 7.99
C PRO A 336 -24.29 12.79 7.27
N ASP A 337 -25.30 13.46 7.83
CA ASP A 337 -25.90 14.65 7.23
C ASP A 337 -24.98 15.87 7.36
N LEU A 338 -24.29 16.02 8.50
CA LEU A 338 -23.26 17.02 8.70
C LEU A 338 -22.12 16.87 7.68
N LEU A 339 -21.60 15.65 7.51
CA LEU A 339 -20.55 15.38 6.52
C LEU A 339 -21.04 15.56 5.09
N ARG A 340 -22.30 15.21 4.79
CA ARG A 340 -22.92 15.43 3.47
C ARG A 340 -22.98 16.91 3.11
N ALA A 341 -23.18 17.80 4.08
CA ALA A 341 -23.15 19.24 3.90
C ALA A 341 -21.70 19.80 3.85
N TYR A 342 -20.82 19.29 4.71
CA TYR A 342 -19.46 19.82 4.87
C TYR A 342 -18.50 19.43 3.74
N ILE A 343 -18.55 18.19 3.26
CA ILE A 343 -17.59 17.69 2.24
C ILE A 343 -17.61 18.52 0.95
N PRO A 344 -18.77 18.85 0.35
CA PRO A 344 -18.81 19.71 -0.83
C PRO A 344 -18.21 21.09 -0.57
N PHE A 345 -18.51 21.72 0.57
CA PHE A 345 -17.96 23.00 0.98
C PHE A 345 -16.43 22.95 1.09
N ALA A 346 -15.90 21.95 1.79
CA ALA A 346 -14.46 21.73 1.96
C ALA A 346 -13.74 21.48 0.63
N HIS A 347 -14.33 20.65 -0.24
CA HIS A 347 -13.77 20.31 -1.54
C HIS A 347 -13.78 21.47 -2.53
N GLU A 348 -14.83 22.30 -2.52
CA GLU A 348 -14.88 23.51 -3.33
C GLU A 348 -13.75 24.47 -2.92
N ARG A 349 -13.53 24.66 -1.62
CA ARG A 349 -12.50 25.56 -1.08
C ARG A 349 -11.07 25.13 -1.44
N SER A 350 -10.85 23.82 -1.56
CA SER A 350 -9.55 23.23 -1.90
C SER A 350 -9.40 22.86 -3.38
N GLY A 351 -10.41 23.13 -4.21
CA GLY A 351 -10.38 22.83 -5.65
C GLY A 351 -10.41 21.34 -5.98
N ILE A 352 -10.93 20.49 -5.09
CA ILE A 352 -11.07 19.05 -5.31
C ILE A 352 -12.17 18.82 -6.36
N ARG A 353 -11.85 17.99 -7.36
CA ARG A 353 -12.78 17.70 -8.46
C ARG A 353 -14.05 17.00 -7.98
N GLU A 354 -15.16 17.33 -8.63
CA GLU A 354 -16.51 16.81 -8.33
C GLU A 354 -16.56 15.27 -8.28
N GLY A 355 -15.81 14.58 -9.13
CA GLY A 355 -15.77 13.12 -9.15
C GLY A 355 -15.19 12.48 -7.87
N LEU A 356 -14.36 13.18 -7.11
CA LEU A 356 -13.87 12.72 -5.79
C LEU A 356 -14.90 13.02 -4.70
N THR A 357 -15.52 14.21 -4.74
CA THR A 357 -16.64 14.59 -3.86
C THR A 357 -17.78 13.57 -3.97
N ALA A 358 -18.21 13.24 -5.19
CA ALA A 358 -19.27 12.27 -5.43
C ALA A 358 -18.95 10.87 -4.87
N ARG A 359 -17.67 10.45 -4.87
CA ARG A 359 -17.25 9.18 -4.28
C ARG A 359 -17.35 9.19 -2.76
N ALA A 360 -16.97 10.29 -2.10
CA ALA A 360 -17.10 10.43 -0.66
C ALA A 360 -18.58 10.41 -0.23
N LEU A 361 -19.44 11.17 -0.92
CA LEU A 361 -20.89 11.19 -0.67
C LEU A 361 -21.54 9.82 -0.89
N ALA A 362 -21.14 9.09 -1.95
CA ALA A 362 -21.64 7.74 -2.19
C ALA A 362 -21.25 6.73 -1.09
N THR A 363 -20.19 6.98 -0.31
CA THR A 363 -19.88 6.16 0.87
C THR A 363 -20.84 6.45 2.02
N LEU A 364 -21.17 7.72 2.27
CA LEU A 364 -22.19 8.09 3.27
C LEU A 364 -23.53 7.41 2.97
N ASP A 365 -23.96 7.45 1.71
CA ASP A 365 -25.24 6.86 1.27
C ASP A 365 -25.28 5.33 1.49
N ARG A 366 -24.16 4.64 1.24
CA ARG A 366 -24.07 3.19 1.47
C ARG A 366 -24.17 2.85 2.96
N ALA A 367 -23.42 3.55 3.80
CA ALA A 367 -23.40 3.31 5.23
C ALA A 367 -24.77 3.55 5.89
N GLU A 368 -25.55 4.52 5.39
CA GLU A 368 -26.93 4.73 5.86
C GLU A 368 -27.88 3.58 5.50
N VAL A 369 -27.73 2.99 4.30
CA VAL A 369 -28.54 1.83 3.89
C VAL A 369 -28.25 0.63 4.79
N ASP A 370 -26.97 0.39 5.09
CA ASP A 370 -26.55 -0.73 5.94
C ASP A 370 -27.06 -0.52 7.39
N ARG A 371 -26.96 0.70 7.93
CA ARG A 371 -27.53 1.04 9.26
C ARG A 371 -29.04 0.91 9.36
N ARG A 372 -29.80 1.13 8.26
CA ARG A 372 -31.27 0.95 8.23
C ARG A 372 -31.69 -0.50 8.04
N SER A 373 -30.77 -1.36 7.61
CA SER A 373 -31.04 -2.78 7.31
C SER A 373 -30.60 -3.73 8.43
N ALA A 374 -29.73 -3.26 9.32
CA ALA A 374 -29.37 -3.89 10.60
C ALA A 374 -30.41 -3.56 11.68
#